data_AF-A0A2D8IUC7-F1
#
_entry.id   AF-A0A2D8IUC7-F1
#
_cell.length_a   1.000
_cell.length_b   1.000
_cell.length_c   1.000
_cell.angle_alpha   90.00
_cell.angle_beta   90.00
_cell.angle_gamma   90.00
#
_symmetry.space_group_name_H-M   'P 1'
#
loop_
_entity.id
_entity.type
_entity.pdbx_description
1 polymer ?
#
loop_
_entity_poly.entity_id
_entity_poly.type
_entity_poly.pdbx_seq_one_letter_code
_entity_poly.pdbx_strand_id
1 'polypeptide(L)' 'MATVTFKNIPDDLYEKLKQAASAHHRSVNSELIHCLEKTFKPSPVSASALAEKARELRGRVAATRLEVDEINAAIEQGRA' A
#
# COMPACT_ATOMS: atom_id res chain seq x y z
N MET A 1 -26.25 6.40 8.33
CA MET A 1 -24.80 6.11 8.43
C MET A 1 -24.37 6.43 9.85
N ALA A 2 -23.47 5.62 10.43
CA ALA A 2 -22.90 5.96 11.73
C ALA A 2 -21.88 7.09 11.55
N THR A 3 -21.96 8.12 12.40
CA THR A 3 -20.99 9.22 12.45
C THR A 3 -20.21 9.08 13.74
N VAL A 4 -18.88 9.12 13.65
CA VAL A 4 -17.98 9.05 14.80
C VAL A 4 -17.17 10.33 14.83
N THR A 5 -17.19 11.03 15.97
CA THR A 5 -16.37 12.23 16.18
C THR A 5 -15.22 11.88 17.11
N PHE A 6 -14.00 12.00 16.60
CA PHE A 6 -12.80 11.87 17.42
C PHE A 6 -12.46 13.23 18.03
N LYS A 7 -12.39 13.28 19.36
CA LYS A 7 -11.94 14.47 20.10
C LYS A 7 -10.58 14.17 20.73
N ASN A 8 -9.76 15.20 20.92
CA ASN A 8 -8.42 15.11 21.52
C ASN A 8 -7.46 14.17 20.76
N ILE A 9 -7.44 14.24 19.43
CA ILE A 9 -6.39 13.58 18.65
C ILE A 9 -5.07 14.33 18.94
N PRO A 10 -4.00 13.63 19.35
CA PRO A 10 -2.68 14.25 19.50
C PRO A 10 -2.24 14.92 18.20
N ASP A 11 -1.67 16.13 18.29
CA ASP A 11 -1.30 16.92 17.11
C ASP A 11 -0.31 16.17 16.20
N ASP A 12 0.62 15.41 16.78
CA ASP A 12 1.57 14.59 16.03
C ASP A 12 0.88 13.48 15.23
N LEU A 13 -0.18 12.89 15.78
CA LEU A 13 -0.98 11.87 15.11
C LEU A 13 -1.85 12.48 14.01
N TYR A 14 -2.41 13.67 14.24
CA TYR A 14 -3.19 14.38 13.24
C TYR A 14 -2.33 14.77 12.01
N GLU A 15 -1.11 15.25 12.24
CA GLU A 15 -0.19 15.58 11.15
C GLU A 15 0.23 14.34 10.34
N LYS A 16 0.54 13.22 11.00
CA LYS A 16 0.81 11.94 10.31
C LYS A 16 -0.37 11.50 9.45
N LEU A 17 -1.60 11.62 9.98
CA LEU A 17 -2.81 11.27 9.25
C LEU A 17 -3.02 12.17 8.02
N LYS A 18 -2.75 13.47 8.15
CA LYS A 18 -2.85 14.44 7.06
C LYS A 18 -1.83 14.17 5.95
N GLN A 19 -0.59 13.82 6.32
CA GLN A 19 0.45 13.40 5.37
C GLN A 19 0.04 12.14 4.62
N ALA A 20 -0.43 11.11 5.33
CA ALA A 20 -0.91 9.87 4.70
C ALA A 20 -2.10 10.12 3.76
N ALA A 21 -3.06 10.93 4.18
CA ALA A 21 -4.21 11.30 3.36
C ALA A 21 -3.78 12.02 2.06
N SER A 22 -2.81 12.94 2.16
CA SER A 22 -2.24 13.61 0.98
C SER A 22 -1.52 12.63 0.05
N ALA A 23 -0.72 11.71 0.60
CA ALA A 23 0.00 10.70 -0.17
C ALA A 23 -0.94 9.72 -0.88
N HIS A 24 -2.09 9.41 -0.28
CA HIS A 24 -3.12 8.54 -0.87
C HIS A 24 -4.15 9.29 -1.73
N HIS A 25 -3.98 10.61 -1.91
CA HIS A 25 -4.94 11.50 -2.61
C HIS A 25 -6.38 11.39 -2.06
N ARG A 26 -6.52 11.31 -0.74
CA ARG A 26 -7.79 11.14 -0.02
C ARG A 26 -8.02 12.28 0.98
N SER A 27 -9.27 12.48 1.36
CA SER A 27 -9.58 13.32 2.52
C SER A 27 -9.13 12.65 3.82
N VAL A 28 -8.86 13.42 4.86
CA VAL A 28 -8.49 12.91 6.20
C VAL A 28 -9.57 11.97 6.74
N ASN A 29 -10.85 12.27 6.51
CA ASN A 29 -11.97 11.42 6.91
C ASN A 29 -11.96 10.07 6.17
N SER A 30 -11.74 10.10 4.85
CA SER A 30 -11.64 8.89 4.03
C SER A 30 -10.43 8.03 4.42
N GLU A 31 -9.31 8.66 4.80
CA GLU A 31 -8.13 7.94 5.29
C GLU A 31 -8.39 7.28 6.64
N LEU A 32 -9.04 7.98 7.57
CA LEU A 32 -9.48 7.42 8.85
C LEU A 32 -10.38 6.19 8.66
N ILE A 33 -11.38 6.30 7.78
CA ILE A 33 -12.25 5.17 7.43
C ILE A 33 -11.41 4.03 6.86
N HIS A 34 -10.47 4.31 5.94
CA HIS A 34 -9.61 3.28 5.37
C HIS A 34 -8.74 2.57 6.42
N CYS A 35 -8.16 3.31 7.38
CA CYS A 35 -7.39 2.75 8.49
C CYS A 35 -8.27 1.84 9.37
N LEU A 36 -9.49 2.27 9.69
CA LEU A 36 -10.45 1.48 10.45
C LEU A 36 -10.85 0.22 9.68
N GLU A 37 -11.15 0.33 8.38
CA GLU A 37 -11.46 -0.82 7.55
C GLU A 37 -10.30 -1.81 7.49
N LYS A 38 -9.07 -1.35 7.31
CA LYS A 38 -7.89 -2.23 7.28
C LYS A 38 -7.67 -2.95 8.62
N THR A 39 -8.02 -2.31 9.73
CA THR A 39 -7.81 -2.86 11.09
C THR A 39 -8.93 -3.83 11.49
N PHE A 40 -10.19 -3.45 11.23
CA PHE A 40 -11.38 -4.20 11.67
C PHE A 40 -11.94 -5.15 10.62
N LYS A 41 -11.63 -4.93 9.34
CA LYS A 41 -11.76 -5.94 8.30
C LYS A 41 -10.35 -6.46 8.02
N PRO A 42 -9.84 -7.45 8.77
CA PRO A 42 -8.78 -8.27 8.21
C PRO A 42 -9.36 -8.75 6.88
N SER A 43 -8.80 -8.31 5.76
CA SER A 43 -9.03 -8.96 4.49
C SER A 43 -8.16 -10.20 4.58
N PRO A 44 -8.71 -11.40 4.91
CA PRO A 44 -7.94 -12.60 4.71
C PRO A 44 -7.67 -12.64 3.21
N VAL A 45 -6.48 -12.20 2.81
CA VAL A 45 -6.00 -12.51 1.47
C VAL A 45 -5.87 -14.02 1.50
N SER A 46 -6.85 -14.71 0.93
CA SER A 46 -6.79 -16.17 0.83
C SER A 46 -5.50 -16.52 0.11
N ALA A 47 -4.89 -17.64 0.47
CA ALA A 47 -3.69 -18.10 -0.23
C ALA A 47 -3.90 -18.16 -1.75
N SER A 48 -5.14 -18.47 -2.19
CA SER A 48 -5.55 -18.39 -3.59
C SER A 48 -5.53 -16.96 -4.16
N ALA A 49 -6.10 -15.97 -3.47
CA ALA A 49 -6.11 -14.58 -3.94
C ALA A 49 -4.70 -14.00 -4.02
N LEU A 50 -3.81 -14.36 -3.09
CA LEU A 50 -2.41 -13.98 -3.13
C LEU A 50 -1.69 -14.66 -4.31
N ALA A 51 -1.93 -15.95 -4.53
CA ALA A 51 -1.35 -16.70 -5.64
C ALA A 51 -1.79 -16.16 -7.00
N GLU A 52 -3.09 -15.83 -7.19
CA GLU A 52 -3.58 -15.22 -8.42
C GLU A 52 -2.92 -13.86 -8.67
N LYS A 53 -2.87 -13.00 -7.66
CA LYS A 53 -2.21 -11.69 -7.77
C LYS A 53 -0.72 -11.83 -8.09
N ALA A 54 -0.05 -12.82 -7.50
CA ALA A 54 1.35 -13.13 -7.81
C ALA A 54 1.51 -13.62 -9.26
N ARG A 55 0.60 -14.45 -9.78
CA ARG A 55 0.62 -14.88 -11.18
C ARG A 55 0.35 -13.74 -12.15
N GLU A 56 -0.62 -12.86 -11.87
CA GLU A 56 -0.89 -11.67 -12.68
C GLU A 56 0.34 -10.76 -12.75
N LEU A 57 0.99 -10.49 -11.61
CA LEU A 57 2.22 -9.71 -11.57
C LEU A 57 3.35 -10.42 -12.33
N ARG A 58 3.46 -11.74 -12.21
CA ARG A 58 4.47 -12.53 -12.92
C ARG A 58 4.28 -12.49 -14.44
N GLY A 59 3.03 -12.52 -14.91
CA GLY A 59 2.66 -12.43 -16.33
C GLY A 59 2.98 -11.08 -16.96
N ARG A 60 3.11 -10.01 -16.17
CA ARG A 60 3.54 -8.68 -16.65
C ARG A 60 5.04 -8.60 -16.94
N VAL A 61 5.83 -9.55 -16.44
CA VAL A 61 7.28 -9.60 -16.64
C VAL A 61 7.59 -10.59 -17.76
N ALA A 62 8.04 -10.08 -18.90
CA ALA A 62 8.38 -10.89 -20.08
C ALA A 62 9.56 -11.85 -19.82
N ALA A 63 10.47 -11.49 -18.92
CA ALA A 63 11.61 -12.32 -18.55
C ALA A 63 11.12 -13.55 -17.77
N THR A 64 11.49 -14.77 -18.20
CA THR A 64 11.13 -16.04 -17.52
C THR A 64 12.00 -16.31 -16.29
N ARG A 65 13.20 -15.72 -16.27
CA ARG A 65 14.13 -15.71 -15.15
C ARG A 65 14.82 -14.36 -15.16
N LEU A 66 15.08 -13.83 -13.97
CA LEU A 66 15.91 -12.64 -13.78
C LEU A 66 17.19 -13.15 -13.11
N GLU A 67 18.32 -13.04 -13.81
CA GLU A 67 19.60 -13.36 -13.19
C GLU A 67 20.05 -12.20 -12.30
N VAL A 68 20.77 -12.54 -11.23
CA VAL A 68 21.26 -11.54 -10.26
C VAL A 68 22.13 -10.49 -10.95
N ASP A 69 22.93 -10.90 -11.93
CA ASP A 69 23.82 -10.01 -12.68
C ASP A 69 23.05 -9.00 -13.56
N GLU A 70 21.91 -9.40 -14.13
CA GLU A 70 21.05 -8.50 -14.91
C GLU A 70 20.39 -7.43 -14.02
N ILE A 71 20.01 -7.82 -12.80
CA ILE A 71 19.45 -6.89 -11.80
C ILE A 71 20.53 -5.89 -11.37
N ASN A 72 21.75 -6.35 -11.11
CA ASN A 72 22.87 -5.49 -10.73
C ASN A 72 23.22 -4.50 -11.85
N ALA A 73 23.31 -4.96 -13.09
CA ALA A 73 23.56 -4.10 -14.24
C ALA A 73 22.48 -3.01 -14.42
N ALA A 74 21.21 -3.36 -14.21
CA ALA A 74 20.11 -2.41 -14.28
C ALA A 74 20.15 -1.36 -13.14
N ILE A 75 20.55 -1.76 -11.93
CA ILE A 75 20.75 -0.82 -10.80
C ILE A 75 21.88 0.16 -11.12
N GLU A 76 23.00 -0.32 -11.68
CA GLU A 76 24.14 0.53 -12.04
C GLU A 76 23.81 1.50 -13.17
N GLN A 77 23.04 1.07 -14.18
CA GLN A 77 22.56 1.96 -15.25
C GLN A 77 21.71 3.12 -14.75
N GLY A 78 20.93 2.94 -13.67
CA GLY A 78 20.11 4.01 -13.09
C GLY A 78 20.86 4.99 -12.19
N ARG A 79 22.15 4.74 -11.90
CA ARG A 79 23.00 5.59 -11.04
C ARG A 79 24.00 6.45 -11.82
N ALA A 80 24.20 6.17 -13.11
CA ALA A 80 24.99 6.99 -14.02
C ALA A 80 24.16 8.19 -14.50
#